data_AF-A0A150Y2W3-F1
#
_entry.id   AF-A0A150Y2W3-F1
#
_cell.length_a   1.000
_cell.length_b   1.000
_cell.length_c   1.000
_cell.angle_alpha   90.00
_cell.angle_beta   90.00
_cell.angle_gamma   90.00
#
_symmetry.space_group_name_H-M   'P 1'
#
loop_
_entity.id
_entity.type
_entity.pdbx_description
1 polymer ?
#
loop_
_entity_poly.entity_id
_entity_poly.type
_entity_poly.pdbx_seq_one_letter_code
_entity_poly.pdbx_strand_id
1 'polypeptide(L)' 'MAGKKNMKNFEATFLNLKDETVVKKEFPARNHTSALRKANRLITKNVRVLSVDQVEGPEVSA' A
#
# COMPACT_ATOMS: atom_id res chain seq x y z
N MET A 1 12.66 10.36 -18.15
CA MET A 1 11.90 9.93 -16.96
C MET A 1 11.49 8.46 -17.12
N ALA A 2 12.43 7.54 -16.90
CA ALA A 2 12.21 6.11 -17.02
C ALA A 2 11.57 5.57 -15.72
N GLY A 3 10.36 5.01 -15.78
CA GLY A 3 9.86 4.26 -14.63
C GLY A 3 8.36 3.94 -14.54
N LYS A 4 7.51 4.46 -15.43
CA LYS A 4 6.05 4.22 -15.36
C LYS A 4 5.56 2.90 -15.95
N LYS A 5 6.40 2.14 -16.67
CA LYS A 5 5.93 1.06 -17.55
C LYS A 5 5.42 -0.21 -16.83
N ASN A 6 5.78 -0.44 -15.56
CA ASN A 6 5.47 -1.67 -14.82
C ASN A 6 4.98 -1.39 -13.37
N MET A 7 4.18 -0.33 -13.17
CA MET A 7 3.61 -0.05 -11.85
C MET A 7 2.34 -0.89 -11.66
N LYS A 8 2.27 -1.64 -10.56
CA LYS A 8 1.09 -2.37 -10.10
C LYS A 8 0.46 -1.64 -8.93
N ASN A 9 -0.84 -1.80 -8.71
CA ASN A 9 -1.50 -1.24 -7.54
C ASN A 9 -1.34 -2.18 -6.34
N PHE A 10 -1.16 -1.58 -5.17
CA PHE A 10 -1.06 -2.28 -3.90
C PHE A 10 -1.93 -1.54 -2.88
N GLU A 11 -2.56 -2.29 -2.00
CA GLU A 11 -3.28 -1.80 -0.83
C GLU A 11 -2.45 -2.15 0.39
N ALA A 12 -2.19 -1.18 1.28
CA ALA A 12 -1.67 -1.47 2.60
C ALA A 12 -2.72 -1.18 3.67
N THR A 13 -2.86 -2.11 4.60
CA THR A 13 -3.70 -1.97 5.78
C THR A 13 -2.84 -1.49 6.94
N PHE A 14 -3.24 -0.39 7.57
CA PHE A 14 -2.55 0.21 8.70
C PHE A 14 -3.43 0.15 9.94
N LEU A 15 -2.84 -0.19 11.09
CA LEU A 15 -3.46 -0.06 12.40
C LEU A 15 -2.90 1.18 13.08
N ASN A 16 -3.79 2.12 13.42
CA ASN A 16 -3.48 3.23 14.32
C ASN A 16 -3.75 2.79 15.76
N LEU A 17 -2.69 2.62 16.53
CA LEU A 17 -2.71 2.21 17.93
C LEU A 17 -3.27 3.28 18.89
N LYS A 18 -3.37 4.54 18.44
CA LYS A 18 -3.89 5.62 19.29
C LYS A 18 -5.40 5.58 19.41
N ASP A 19 -6.05 5.35 18.28
CA ASP A 19 -7.51 5.43 18.15
C ASP A 19 -8.11 4.05 17.79
N GLU A 20 -7.28 3.00 17.80
CA GLU A 20 -7.60 1.60 17.41
C GLU A 20 -8.28 1.47 16.04
N THR A 21 -8.02 2.43 15.15
CA THR A 21 -8.63 2.48 13.83
C THR A 21 -7.78 1.75 12.79
N VAL A 22 -8.46 1.09 11.86
CA VAL A 22 -7.84 0.44 10.70
C VAL A 22 -8.05 1.30 9.47
N VAL A 23 -6.95 1.68 8.80
CA VAL A 23 -6.97 2.51 7.60
C VAL A 23 -6.34 1.75 6.45
N LYS A 24 -7.04 1.69 5.32
CA LYS A 24 -6.52 1.13 4.08
C LYS A 24 -6.04 2.23 3.17
N LYS A 25 -4.91 2.02 2.49
CA LYS A 25 -4.36 2.99 1.55
C LYS A 25 -3.82 2.30 0.31
N GLU A 26 -4.37 2.67 -0.83
CA GLU A 26 -3.88 2.23 -2.12
C GLU A 26 -2.72 3.11 -2.61
N PHE A 27 -1.72 2.47 -3.22
CA PHE A 27 -0.62 3.17 -3.87
C PHE A 27 0.02 2.29 -4.95
N PRO A 28 0.61 2.91 -5.99
CA PRO A 28 1.29 2.16 -7.04
C PRO A 28 2.72 1.78 -6.59
N ALA A 29 3.15 0.55 -6.84
CA ALA A 29 4.53 0.07 -6.65
C ALA A 29 4.96 -0.92 -7.75
N ARG A 30 6.27 -1.13 -7.93
CA ARG A 30 6.78 -2.03 -8.99
C ARG A 30 6.61 -3.51 -8.65
N ASN A 31 6.73 -3.85 -7.38
CA ASN A 31 6.66 -5.21 -6.85
C ASN A 31 6.37 -5.16 -5.34
N HIS A 32 6.11 -6.32 -4.75
CA HIS A 32 5.77 -6.46 -3.33
C HIS A 32 6.84 -5.88 -2.40
N THR A 33 8.13 -6.14 -2.66
CA THR A 33 9.23 -5.56 -1.88
C THR A 33 9.25 -4.03 -1.90
N SER A 34 8.97 -3.43 -3.06
CA SER A 34 8.87 -1.96 -3.18
C SER A 34 7.61 -1.44 -2.50
N ALA A 35 6.52 -2.20 -2.52
CA ALA A 35 5.29 -1.86 -1.83
C ALA A 35 5.49 -1.88 -0.31
N LEU A 36 6.10 -2.92 0.24
CA LEU A 36 6.50 -3.02 1.65
C LEU A 36 7.39 -1.84 2.06
N ARG A 37 8.40 -1.49 1.26
CA ARG A 37 9.25 -0.31 1.55
C ARG A 37 8.45 0.99 1.58
N LYS A 38 7.45 1.16 0.71
CA LYS A 38 6.57 2.33 0.71
C LYS A 38 5.64 2.34 1.93
N ALA A 39 5.03 1.20 2.27
CA ALA A 39 4.19 1.07 3.45
C ALA A 39 4.98 1.34 4.73
N ASN A 40 6.19 0.78 4.85
CA ASN A 40 7.05 0.98 6.02
C ASN A 40 7.51 2.43 6.20
N ARG A 41 7.61 3.22 5.14
CA ARG A 41 7.89 4.67 5.25
C ARG A 41 6.76 5.46 5.90
N LEU A 42 5.54 4.90 5.93
CA LEU A 42 4.37 5.51 6.55
C LEU A 42 4.20 5.09 8.01
N ILE A 43 5.02 4.17 8.52
CA ILE A 43 5.04 3.77 9.92
C ILE A 43 5.53 4.94 10.77
N THR A 44 4.74 5.30 11.77
CA THR A 44 5.06 6.29 12.79
C THR A 44 4.85 5.65 14.17
N LYS A 45 5.07 6.39 15.27
CA LYS A 45 5.01 5.87 16.65
C LYS A 45 3.77 5.02 16.94
N ASN A 46 2.61 5.41 16.38
CA ASN A 46 1.33 4.74 16.62
C ASN A 46 0.79 4.00 15.40
N VAL A 47 1.48 3.99 14.27
CA VAL A 47 0.95 3.40 13.03
C VAL A 47 1.75 2.16 12.68
N ARG A 48 1.10 1.00 12.61
CA ARG A 48 1.71 -0.26 12.17
C ARG A 48 1.10 -0.75 10.88
N VAL A 49 1.90 -1.38 10.02
CA VAL A 49 1.42 -2.09 8.84
C VAL A 49 0.93 -3.47 9.25
N LEU A 50 -0.29 -3.83 8.87
CA LEU A 50 -0.87 -5.16 9.08
C LEU A 50 -0.68 -6.05 7.84
N SER A 51 -1.01 -5.53 6.66
CA SER A 51 -0.87 -6.24 5.40
C SER A 51 -0.47 -5.29 4.27
N VAL A 52 0.16 -5.85 3.24
CA VAL A 52 0.41 -5.19 1.96
C VAL A 52 0.08 -6.19 0.87
N ASP A 53 -0.99 -5.93 0.13
CA ASP A 53 -1.56 -6.84 -0.83
C ASP A 53 -1.56 -6.19 -2.21
N GLN A 54 -1.24 -6.97 -3.25
CA GLN A 54 -1.36 -6.48 -4.63
C GLN A 54 -2.84 -6.46 -4.99
N VAL A 55 -3.37 -5.29 -5.31
CA VAL A 55 -4.73 -5.15 -5.85
C VAL A 55 -4.63 -5.03 -7.35
N GLU A 56 -5.37 -5.86 -8.07
CA GLU A 56 -5.63 -5.59 -9.47
C GLU A 56 -6.49 -4.32 -9.52
N GLY A 57 -6.10 -3.36 -10.38
CA GLY A 57 -6.90 -2.16 -10.57
C GLY A 57 -8.34 -2.54 -10.96
N PRO A 58 -9.31 -1.63 -10.82
CA PRO A 58 -10.70 -1.96 -11.12
C PRO A 58 -10.75 -2.65 -12.48
N GLU A 59 -11.31 -3.87 -12.51
CA GLU A 59 -11.90 -4.37 -13.73
C GLU A 59 -12.93 -3.32 -14.12
N VAL A 60 -12.51 -2.34 -14.94
CA VAL A 60 -13.44 -1.58 -15.75
C VAL A 60 -14.05 -2.63 -16.66
N SER A 61 -15.19 -3.16 -16.21
CA SER A 61 -16.08 -3.99 -16.99
C SER A 61 -16.32 -3.23 -18.29
N ALA A 62 -15.84 -3.81 -19.38
CA ALA A 62 -16.03 -3.29 -20.73
C ALA A 62 -17.50 -3.34 -21.14
#